data_AF-F0GKM4-F1
#
_entry.id   AF-F0GKM4-F1
#
_cell.length_a   1.000
_cell.length_b   1.000
_cell.length_c   1.000
_cell.angle_alpha   90.00
_cell.angle_beta   90.00
_cell.angle_gamma   90.00
#
_symmetry.space_group_name_H-M   'P 1'
#
loop_
_entity.id
_entity.type
_entity.pdbx_description
1 polymer ?
#
loop_
_entity_poly.entity_id
_entity_poly.type
_entity_poly.pdbx_seq_one_letter_code
_entity_poly.pdbx_strand_id
1 'polypeptide(L)' 'MKKTSIVLSAGFLIGCANAHAQSSVLLFGVLDEGINYTNNVGGKSSWQMASGDLSTSRWGIKGNEDLGG' A
#
# COMPACT_ATOMS: atom_id res chain seq x y z
N MET A 1 -47.33 -12.64 20.38
CA MET A 1 -46.61 -11.36 20.64
C MET A 1 -45.21 -11.59 21.21
N LYS A 2 -45.03 -12.21 22.40
CA LYS A 2 -43.69 -12.44 22.98
C LYS A 2 -42.74 -13.28 22.10
N LYS A 3 -43.26 -14.32 21.45
CA LYS A 3 -42.48 -15.18 20.52
C LYS A 3 -42.07 -14.43 19.24
N THR A 4 -42.91 -13.51 18.77
CA THR A 4 -42.66 -12.70 17.57
C THR A 4 -41.56 -11.67 17.81
N SER A 5 -41.52 -11.07 19.01
CA SER A 5 -40.47 -10.13 19.40
C SER A 5 -39.09 -10.80 19.51
N ILE A 6 -39.00 -12.04 20.01
CA ILE A 6 -37.73 -12.78 20.13
C ILE A 6 -37.15 -13.14 18.75
N VAL A 7 -38.00 -13.50 17.79
CA VAL A 7 -37.58 -13.83 16.42
C VAL A 7 -37.03 -12.60 15.69
N LEU A 8 -37.61 -11.42 15.90
CA LEU A 8 -37.11 -10.17 15.33
C LEU A 8 -35.72 -9.79 15.89
N SER A 9 -35.50 -9.97 17.19
CA SER A 9 -34.22 -9.68 17.85
C SER A 9 -33.11 -10.66 17.44
N ALA A 10 -33.44 -11.94 17.24
CA ALA A 10 -32.49 -12.94 16.77
C ALA A 10 -32.07 -12.72 15.30
N GLY A 11 -32.98 -12.24 14.45
CA GLY A 11 -32.68 -11.90 13.05
C GLY A 11 -31.72 -10.71 12.90
N PHE A 12 -31.80 -9.72 13.79
CA PHE A 12 -30.92 -8.54 13.78
C PHE A 12 -29.48 -8.88 14.18
N LEU A 13 -29.29 -9.83 15.10
CA LEU A 13 -27.96 -10.27 15.56
C LEU A 13 -27.18 -11.08 14.51
N ILE A 14 -27.89 -11.71 13.55
CA ILE A 14 -27.26 -12.50 12.47
C ILE A 14 -26.73 -11.58 11.35
N GLY A 15 -27.26 -10.36 11.21
CA GLY A 15 -26.83 -9.38 10.20
C GLY A 15 -25.46 -8.75 10.47
N CYS A 16 -24.99 -8.73 11.72
CA CYS A 16 -23.72 -8.10 12.11
C CYS A 16 -22.50 -9.03 12.01
N ALA A 17 -22.70 -10.33 11.78
CA ALA A 17 -21.62 -11.32 11.82
C ALA A 17 -20.73 -11.34 10.56
N ASN A 18 -21.07 -10.58 9.51
CA ASN A 18 -20.39 -10.61 8.21
C ASN A 18 -19.75 -9.26 7.82
N ALA A 19 -19.39 -8.41 8.78
CA ALA A 19 -18.49 -7.29 8.50
C ALA A 19 -17.06 -7.83 8.33
N HIS A 20 -16.80 -8.51 7.21
CA HIS A 20 -15.46 -8.96 6.84
C HIS A 20 -14.74 -7.76 6.21
N ALA A 21 -14.12 -6.94 7.04
CA ALA A 21 -13.13 -5.96 6.62
C ALA A 21 -11.93 -6.70 6.00
N GLN A 22 -11.98 -7.03 4.71
CA GLN A 22 -10.86 -7.70 4.04
C GLN A 22 -9.72 -6.68 3.91
N SER A 23 -8.87 -6.65 4.93
CA SER A 23 -7.66 -5.84 4.94
C SER A 23 -6.67 -6.39 3.92
N SER A 24 -6.08 -5.52 3.11
CA SER A 24 -5.01 -5.87 2.19
C SER A 24 -3.77 -5.04 2.47
N VAL A 25 -2.61 -5.65 2.26
CA VAL A 25 -1.32 -5.00 2.41
C VAL A 25 -0.55 -5.20 1.11
N LEU A 26 -0.12 -4.09 0.53
CA LEU A 26 0.70 -4.07 -0.68
C LEU A 26 2.10 -3.60 -0.31
N LEU A 27 3.10 -4.46 -0.52
CA LEU A 27 4.50 -4.04 -0.60
C LEU A 27 4.76 -3.50 -2.01
N PHE A 28 5.28 -2.28 -2.12
CA PHE A 28 5.56 -1.64 -3.40
C PHE A 28 6.87 -0.86 -3.36
N GLY A 29 7.40 -0.50 -4.52
CA GLY A 29 8.60 0.30 -4.62
C GLY A 29 9.02 0.58 -6.06
N VAL A 30 10.07 1.40 -6.19
CA VAL A 30 10.76 1.72 -7.44
C VAL A 30 12.26 1.61 -7.15
N LEU A 31 12.99 1.04 -8.10
CA LEU A 31 14.44 1.00 -8.09
C LEU A 31 14.95 1.75 -9.32
N ASP A 32 15.82 2.72 -9.08
CA ASP A 32 16.50 3.52 -10.09
C ASP A 32 18.00 3.54 -9.76
N GLU A 33 18.77 2.88 -10.61
CA GLU A 33 20.22 2.76 -10.55
C GLU A 33 20.77 2.82 -11.97
N GLY A 34 21.86 3.54 -12.16
CA GLY A 34 22.46 3.76 -13.46
C GLY A 34 23.95 4.06 -13.39
N ILE A 35 24.57 4.08 -14.56
CA ILE A 35 25.95 4.55 -14.73
C ILE A 35 25.89 5.92 -15.40
N ASN A 36 26.40 6.92 -14.69
CA ASN A 36 26.52 8.27 -15.19
C ASN A 36 27.90 8.50 -15.78
N TYR A 37 27.89 8.99 -17.02
CA TYR A 37 29.05 9.61 -17.63
C TYR A 37 28.90 11.12 -17.57
N THR A 38 29.85 11.79 -16.93
CA THR A 38 29.91 13.26 -16.90
C THR A 38 31.24 13.72 -17.45
N ASN A 39 31.20 14.60 -18.46
CA ASN A 39 32.40 15.21 -19.00
C ASN A 39 32.73 16.52 -18.28
N ASN A 40 33.98 16.99 -18.42
CA ASN A 40 34.45 18.28 -17.90
C ASN A 40 34.34 18.47 -16.37
N VAL A 41 34.28 17.40 -15.58
CA VAL A 41 34.42 17.45 -14.13
C VAL A 41 35.87 17.80 -13.79
N GLY A 42 36.14 19.08 -13.48
CA GLY A 42 37.51 19.58 -13.30
C GLY A 42 38.38 19.43 -14.55
N GLY A 43 37.78 19.49 -15.75
CA GLY A 43 38.47 19.31 -17.03
C GLY A 43 38.76 17.86 -17.43
N LYS A 44 38.17 16.87 -16.73
CA LYS A 44 38.29 15.44 -17.05
C LYS A 44 36.91 14.78 -17.19
N SER A 45 36.88 13.56 -17.69
CA SER A 45 35.68 12.71 -17.64
C SER A 45 35.57 11.96 -16.32
N SER A 46 34.34 11.66 -15.92
CA SER A 46 33.98 10.90 -14.73
C SER A 46 32.93 9.85 -15.08
N TRP A 47 33.08 8.66 -14.52
CA TRP A 47 32.10 7.58 -14.57
C TRP A 47 31.71 7.22 -13.14
N GLN A 48 30.42 7.20 -12.84
CA GLN A 48 29.91 6.93 -11.49
C GLN A 48 28.69 6.01 -11.57
N MET A 49 28.59 5.07 -10.64
CA MET A 49 27.29 4.47 -10.31
C MET A 49 26.49 5.52 -9.53
N ALA A 50 25.27 5.78 -9.96
CA ALA A 50 24.39 6.77 -9.38
C ALA A 50 22.96 6.25 -9.31
N SER A 51 22.19 6.81 -8.37
CA SER A 51 20.80 6.45 -8.15
C SER A 51 19.95 7.69 -8.10
N GLY A 52 18.68 7.53 -8.48
CA GLY A 52 17.70 8.62 -8.40
C GLY A 52 17.81 9.69 -9.49
N ASP A 53 18.41 9.38 -10.64
CA ASP A 53 18.50 10.31 -11.77
C ASP A 53 17.14 10.53 -12.46
N LEU A 54 16.29 9.50 -12.53
CA LEU A 54 14.93 9.58 -13.06
C LEU A 54 13.89 9.66 -11.95
N SER A 55 14.07 8.88 -10.88
CA SER A 55 13.16 8.79 -9.75
C SER A 55 13.88 8.23 -8.53
N THR A 56 13.65 8.78 -7.35
CA THR A 56 14.27 8.26 -6.12
C THR A 56 13.90 6.79 -5.88
N SER A 57 14.91 5.95 -5.68
CA SER A 57 14.77 4.57 -5.21
C SER A 57 14.07 4.55 -3.85
N ARG A 58 12.96 3.82 -3.75
CA ARG A 58 12.15 3.74 -2.53
C ARG A 58 11.32 2.47 -2.49
N TRP A 59 10.98 2.04 -1.29
CA TRP A 59 10.00 1.00 -1.03
C TRP A 59 9.03 1.46 0.04
N GLY A 60 7.86 0.83 0.10
CA GLY A 60 6.84 1.16 1.07
C GLY A 60 5.78 0.07 1.19
N ILE A 61 4.98 0.20 2.23
CA ILE A 61 3.85 -0.67 2.52
C ILE A 61 2.59 0.19 2.46
N LYS A 62 1.60 -0.23 1.67
CA LYS A 62 0.28 0.40 1.62
C LYS A 62 -0.75 -0.58 2.16
N GLY A 63 -1.38 -0.22 3.27
CA GLY A 63 -2.55 -0.92 3.79
C GLY A 63 -3.84 -0.37 3.18
N ASN A 64 -4.84 -1.23 3.05
CA ASN A 64 -6.22 -0.83 2.80
C ASN A 64 -7.13 -1.65 3.71
N GLU A 65 -7.92 -0.99 4.54
CA GLU A 65 -8.86 -1.59 5.48
C GLU A 65 -10.25 -0.99 5.22
N ASP A 66 -11.25 -1.85 5.04
CA ASP A 66 -12.65 -1.44 4.97
C ASP A 66 -13.21 -1.42 6.39
N LEU A 67 -13.57 -0.25 6.91
CA LEU A 67 -14.04 -0.12 8.29
C LEU A 67 -15.51 -0.50 8.49
N GLY A 68 -16.25 -0.76 7.41
CA GLY A 68 -17.66 -1.19 7.44
C GLY A 68 -18.65 -0.11 7.91
N GLY A 69 -19.83 -0.11 7.30
CA GLY A 69 -20.99 0.75 7.60
C GLY A 69 -22.14 0.47 6.64
#